data_AF-A0AA86JFQ2-F1
#
_entry.id   AF-A0AA86JFQ2-F1
#
_cell.length_a   1.000
_cell.length_b   1.000
_cell.length_c   1.000
_cell.angle_alpha   90.00
_cell.angle_beta   90.00
_cell.angle_gamma   90.00
#
_symmetry.space_group_name_H-M   'P 1'
#
loop_
_entity.id
_entity.type
_entity.pdbx_description
1 polymer ?
#
loop_
_entity_poly.entity_id
_entity_poly.type
_entity_poly.pdbx_seq_one_letter_code
_entity_poly.pdbx_strand_id
1 'polypeptide(L)'
;MEERKAYYAIIPATIRYDKDIKANAKLLYGEITALCNEKGYCWATNGYFAELYGVSKNTISVWINQLIKKGYLFSEIKYKNGTNEIDKRYLKLNEVPIIKKNDTPINKNDDTYNEESGDPIQENVNTPITKNLKENNTVFNNTINNTLDNTISKDIVSAT
;
A
#
# COMPACT_ATOMS: atom_id res chain seq x y z
N MET A 1 -14.77 -10.62 -21.50
CA MET A 1 -14.32 -9.37 -20.87
C MET A 1 -13.90 -9.76 -19.47
N GLU A 2 -12.59 -9.70 -19.17
CA GLU A 2 -12.11 -10.06 -17.83
C GLU A 2 -12.68 -9.05 -16.84
N GLU A 3 -13.32 -9.55 -15.79
CA GLU A 3 -14.04 -8.74 -14.81
C GLU A 3 -13.05 -7.79 -14.13
N ARG A 4 -13.16 -6.48 -14.38
CA ARG A 4 -12.33 -5.47 -13.72
C ARG A 4 -12.81 -5.31 -12.29
N LYS A 5 -12.32 -6.18 -11.41
CA LYS A 5 -12.56 -6.04 -9.97
C LYS A 5 -12.06 -4.66 -9.54
N ALA A 6 -12.97 -3.84 -9.03
CA ALA A 6 -12.68 -2.47 -8.60
C ALA A 6 -11.92 -2.49 -7.26
N TYR A 7 -10.63 -2.80 -7.31
CA TYR A 7 -9.75 -2.70 -6.15
C TYR A 7 -9.15 -1.29 -6.06
N TYR A 8 -9.04 -0.77 -4.85
CA TYR A 8 -8.26 0.44 -4.61
C TYR A 8 -6.76 0.08 -4.58
N ALA A 9 -5.95 0.89 -5.25
CA ALA A 9 -4.50 0.75 -5.23
C ALA A 9 -3.89 1.48 -4.04
N ILE A 10 -3.08 0.78 -3.24
CA ILE A 10 -2.35 1.38 -2.12
C ILE A 10 -0.96 1.81 -2.61
N ILE A 11 -0.72 3.12 -2.59
CA ILE A 11 0.62 3.69 -2.85
C ILE A 11 1.12 4.35 -1.54
N PRO A 12 2.08 3.74 -0.84
CA PRO A 12 2.69 4.30 0.37
C PRO A 12 3.23 5.72 0.15
N ALA A 13 3.22 6.54 1.21
CA ALA A 13 3.73 7.91 1.15
C ALA A 13 5.20 7.98 0.68
N THR A 14 6.02 7.01 1.09
CA THR A 14 7.42 6.87 0.68
C THR A 14 7.58 6.79 -0.83
N ILE A 15 6.67 6.10 -1.53
CA ILE A 15 6.68 5.98 -2.99
C ILE A 15 5.95 7.16 -3.64
N ARG A 16 4.83 7.59 -3.04
CA ARG A 16 4.00 8.70 -3.55
C ARG A 16 4.81 9.99 -3.66
N TYR A 17 5.63 10.29 -2.67
CA TYR A 17 6.42 11.52 -2.60
C TYR A 17 7.87 11.36 -3.08
N ASP A 18 8.32 10.16 -3.49
CA ASP A 18 9.64 9.99 -4.12
C ASP A 18 9.68 10.77 -5.44
N LYS A 19 10.55 11.77 -5.51
CA LYS A 19 10.71 12.67 -6.68
C LYS A 19 11.45 11.99 -7.83
N ASP A 20 12.20 10.94 -7.56
CA ASP A 20 13.00 10.22 -8.56
C ASP A 20 12.20 9.14 -9.28
N ILE A 21 10.98 8.85 -8.81
CA ILE A 21 10.05 7.91 -9.44
C ILE A 21 9.03 8.68 -10.28
N LYS A 22 8.87 8.27 -11.54
CA LYS A 22 7.87 8.84 -12.46
C LYS A 22 6.45 8.59 -11.94
N ALA A 23 5.54 9.54 -12.15
CA ALA A 23 4.15 9.43 -11.72
C ALA A 23 3.49 8.10 -12.16
N ASN A 24 3.65 7.71 -13.43
CA ASN A 24 3.09 6.45 -13.93
C ASN A 24 3.77 5.21 -13.34
N ALA A 25 5.03 5.29 -12.93
CA ALA A 25 5.68 4.19 -12.21
C ALA A 25 5.07 4.00 -10.81
N LYS A 26 4.58 5.08 -10.17
CA LYS A 26 3.83 5.01 -8.90
C LYS A 26 2.48 4.34 -9.09
N LEU A 27 1.77 4.65 -10.18
CA LEU A 27 0.52 3.97 -10.55
C LEU A 27 0.77 2.48 -10.82
N LEU A 28 1.84 2.16 -11.57
CA LEU A 28 2.25 0.79 -11.84
C LEU A 28 2.54 0.02 -10.54
N TYR A 29 3.17 0.65 -9.54
CA TYR A 29 3.36 0.04 -8.22
C TYR A 29 2.03 -0.33 -7.56
N GLY A 30 1.00 0.53 -7.71
CA GLY A 30 -0.36 0.26 -7.24
C GLY A 30 -0.95 -1.01 -7.85
N GLU A 31 -0.84 -1.17 -9.17
CA GLU A 31 -1.30 -2.37 -9.88
C GLU A 31 -0.52 -3.63 -9.45
N ILE A 32 0.80 -3.52 -9.30
CA ILE A 32 1.64 -4.61 -8.83
C ILE A 32 1.21 -5.04 -7.41
N THR A 33 0.90 -4.07 -6.54
CA THR A 33 0.42 -4.35 -5.18
C THR A 33 -0.91 -5.10 -5.19
N ALA A 34 -1.85 -4.69 -6.05
CA ALA A 34 -3.14 -5.39 -6.20
C ALA A 34 -2.96 -6.84 -6.64
N LEU A 35 -2.09 -7.09 -7.63
CA LEU A 35 -1.78 -8.45 -8.09
C LEU A 35 -1.04 -9.27 -7.03
N CYS A 36 -0.14 -8.65 -6.27
CA CYS A 36 0.52 -9.28 -5.13
C CYS A 36 -0.48 -9.66 -4.03
N ASN A 37 -1.50 -8.84 -3.76
CA ASN A 37 -2.51 -9.16 -2.75
C ASN A 37 -3.35 -10.38 -3.13
N GLU A 38 -3.57 -10.63 -4.43
CA GLU A 38 -4.32 -11.79 -4.91
C GLU A 38 -3.55 -13.11 -4.73
N LYS A 39 -2.25 -13.13 -5.05
CA LYS A 39 -1.46 -14.39 -5.16
C LYS A 39 -0.19 -14.45 -4.31
N GLY A 40 0.11 -13.41 -3.55
CA GLY A 40 1.38 -13.21 -2.86
C GLY A 40 2.52 -12.72 -3.76
N TYR A 41 2.27 -12.55 -5.06
CA TYR A 41 3.24 -12.05 -6.04
C TYR A 41 2.53 -11.54 -7.29
N CYS A 42 3.17 -10.63 -8.01
CA CYS A 42 2.72 -10.16 -9.31
C CYS A 42 3.29 -11.04 -10.42
N TRP A 43 2.41 -11.72 -11.15
CA TRP A 43 2.70 -12.60 -12.29
C TRP A 43 2.68 -11.88 -13.64
N ALA A 44 2.17 -10.65 -13.68
CA ALA A 44 1.95 -9.92 -14.91
C ALA A 44 3.26 -9.61 -15.65
N THR A 45 3.22 -9.79 -16.97
CA THR A 45 4.34 -9.52 -17.87
C THR A 45 4.42 -8.03 -18.21
N ASN A 46 5.54 -7.60 -18.79
CA ASN A 46 5.62 -6.24 -19.32
C ASN A 46 4.61 -6.00 -20.46
N GLY A 47 4.18 -7.06 -21.16
CA GLY A 47 3.14 -6.97 -22.19
C GLY A 47 1.78 -6.61 -21.60
N TYR A 48 1.41 -7.26 -20.49
CA TYR A 48 0.17 -6.99 -19.76
C TYR A 48 0.07 -5.50 -19.37
N PHE A 49 1.10 -4.97 -18.71
CA PHE A 49 1.08 -3.56 -18.30
C PHE A 49 1.21 -2.60 -19.49
N ALA A 50 1.95 -2.99 -20.54
CA ALA A 50 2.08 -2.18 -21.74
C ALA A 50 0.71 -1.94 -22.40
N GLU A 51 -0.12 -2.99 -22.48
CA GLU A 51 -1.49 -2.90 -22.97
C GLU A 51 -2.37 -2.05 -22.04
N LEU A 52 -2.30 -2.30 -20.71
CA LEU A 52 -3.08 -1.57 -19.72
C LEU A 52 -2.82 -0.05 -19.74
N TYR A 53 -1.56 0.35 -19.90
CA TYR A 53 -1.15 1.75 -19.89
C TYR A 53 -1.02 2.38 -21.28
N GLY A 54 -1.18 1.61 -22.37
CA GLY A 54 -0.98 2.10 -23.74
C GLY A 54 0.45 2.56 -24.02
N VAL A 55 1.47 1.89 -23.47
CA VAL A 55 2.88 2.24 -23.63
C VAL A 55 3.73 1.06 -24.11
N SER A 56 4.99 1.29 -24.48
CA SER A 56 5.88 0.20 -24.89
C SER A 56 6.28 -0.71 -23.72
N LYS A 57 6.57 -1.98 -24.02
CA LYS A 57 7.15 -2.95 -23.05
C LYS A 57 8.46 -2.43 -22.43
N ASN A 58 9.24 -1.66 -23.20
CA ASN A 58 10.48 -1.05 -22.72
C ASN A 58 10.19 0.03 -21.67
N THR A 59 9.16 0.86 -21.88
CA THR A 59 8.73 1.86 -20.91
C THR A 59 8.34 1.22 -19.57
N ILE A 60 7.57 0.13 -19.61
CA ILE A 60 7.22 -0.64 -18.41
C ILE A 60 8.48 -1.19 -17.73
N SER A 61 9.42 -1.74 -18.52
CA SER A 61 10.68 -2.24 -17.97
C SER A 61 11.48 -1.14 -17.27
N VAL A 62 11.51 0.06 -17.83
CA VAL A 62 12.16 1.23 -17.20
C VAL A 62 11.48 1.57 -15.87
N TRP A 63 10.14 1.63 -15.82
CA TRP A 63 9.40 1.93 -14.60
C TRP A 63 9.62 0.89 -13.50
N ILE A 64 9.56 -0.41 -13.85
CA ILE A 64 9.85 -1.51 -12.90
C ILE A 64 11.28 -1.37 -12.37
N ASN A 65 12.26 -1.10 -13.26
CA ASN A 65 13.65 -0.94 -12.85
C ASN A 65 13.87 0.28 -11.94
N GLN A 66 13.12 1.37 -12.12
CA GLN A 66 13.16 2.49 -11.18
C GLN A 66 12.73 2.06 -9.77
N LEU A 67 11.63 1.32 -9.67
CA LEU A 67 11.11 0.82 -8.39
C LEU A 67 12.05 -0.20 -7.74
N ILE A 68 12.65 -1.11 -8.51
CA ILE A 68 13.63 -2.10 -8.02
C ILE A 68 14.89 -1.39 -7.52
N LYS A 69 15.43 -0.43 -8.28
CA LYS A 69 16.64 0.32 -7.88
C LYS A 69 16.46 1.11 -6.58
N LYS A 70 15.24 1.59 -6.31
CA LYS A 70 14.88 2.24 -5.05
C LYS A 70 14.56 1.25 -3.92
N GLY A 71 14.57 -0.04 -4.20
CA GLY A 71 14.28 -1.09 -3.22
C GLY A 71 12.80 -1.21 -2.87
N TYR A 72 11.88 -0.73 -3.70
CA TYR A 72 10.43 -0.89 -3.48
C TYR A 72 9.91 -2.24 -3.97
N LEU A 73 10.58 -2.84 -4.94
CA LEU A 73 10.23 -4.14 -5.52
C LEU A 73 11.45 -5.05 -5.60
N PHE A 74 11.19 -6.34 -5.58
CA PHE A 74 12.14 -7.40 -5.92
C PHE A 74 11.63 -8.22 -7.10
N SER A 75 12.54 -8.69 -7.96
CA SER A 75 12.23 -9.53 -9.12
C SER A 75 12.89 -10.89 -9.00
N GLU A 76 12.08 -11.93 -8.89
CA GLU A 76 12.52 -13.32 -8.93
C GLU A 76 12.34 -13.89 -10.33
N ILE A 77 13.39 -14.44 -10.92
CA ILE A 77 13.37 -15.03 -12.26
C ILE A 77 13.49 -16.55 -12.12
N LYS A 78 12.58 -17.28 -12.74
CA LYS A 78 12.68 -18.73 -12.92
C LYS A 78 13.09 -19.04 -14.35
N TYR A 79 14.09 -19.90 -14.50
CA TYR A 79 14.60 -20.36 -15.77
C TYR A 79 14.03 -21.74 -16.11
N LYS A 80 13.95 -22.08 -17.40
CA LYS A 80 13.57 -23.43 -17.82
C LYS A 80 14.69 -24.41 -17.47
N ASN A 81 14.33 -25.61 -17.00
CA ASN A 81 15.27 -26.63 -16.56
C ASN A 81 16.35 -26.90 -17.60
N GLY A 82 17.62 -26.80 -17.19
CA GLY A 82 18.78 -27.09 -18.04
C GLY A 82 19.08 -26.02 -19.10
N THR A 83 18.45 -24.84 -19.05
CA THR A 83 18.71 -23.74 -19.99
C THR A 83 18.84 -22.39 -19.26
N ASN A 84 19.42 -21.40 -19.94
CA ASN A 84 19.43 -20.00 -19.47
C ASN A 84 18.20 -19.21 -19.97
N GLU A 85 17.19 -19.88 -20.52
CA GLU A 85 15.97 -19.23 -20.99
C GLU A 85 15.04 -18.91 -19.82
N ILE A 86 14.55 -17.67 -19.75
CA ILE A 86 13.60 -17.23 -18.73
C ILE A 86 12.25 -17.92 -18.98
N ASP A 87 11.77 -18.69 -17.99
CA ASP A 87 10.41 -19.24 -17.99
C ASP A 87 9.43 -18.20 -17.46
N LYS A 88 9.68 -17.69 -16.24
CA LYS A 88 8.76 -16.79 -15.54
C LYS A 88 9.50 -15.73 -14.72
N ARG A 89 8.83 -14.59 -14.54
CA ARG A 89 9.24 -13.53 -13.62
C ARG A 89 8.14 -13.29 -12.59
N TYR A 90 8.52 -13.21 -11.33
CA TYR A 90 7.63 -12.84 -10.23
C TYR A 90 8.13 -11.56 -9.59
N LEU A 91 7.26 -10.54 -9.53
CA LEU A 91 7.54 -9.32 -8.79
C LEU A 91 6.95 -9.43 -7.38
N LYS A 92 7.72 -9.02 -6.38
CA LYS A 92 7.34 -9.03 -4.97
C LYS A 92 7.58 -7.66 -4.36
N LEU A 93 6.77 -7.30 -3.37
CA LEU A 93 6.97 -6.08 -2.59
C LEU A 93 8.17 -6.29 -1.68
N ASN A 94 9.05 -5.29 -1.59
CA ASN A 94 10.08 -5.32 -0.56
C ASN A 94 9.41 -4.88 0.75
N GLU A 95 9.59 -5.65 1.82
CA GLU A 95 9.11 -5.25 3.13
C GLU A 95 9.85 -3.96 3.51
N VAL A 96 9.20 -2.80 3.34
CA VAL A 96 9.68 -1.57 3.95
C VAL A 96 9.75 -1.86 5.44
N PRO A 97 10.87 -1.63 6.15
CA PRO A 97 10.94 -1.88 7.58
C PRO A 97 9.83 -1.09 8.25
N ILE A 98 8.79 -1.82 8.64
CA ILE A 98 7.73 -1.31 9.51
C ILE A 98 8.48 -1.01 10.80
N ILE A 99 8.62 0.27 11.16
CA ILE A 99 8.95 0.61 12.54
C ILE A 99 7.80 0.02 13.35
N LYS A 100 7.99 -1.17 13.92
CA LYS A 100 7.07 -1.76 14.88
C LYS A 100 7.02 -0.73 16.01
N LYS A 101 5.93 0.04 16.09
CA LYS A 101 5.67 0.80 17.31
C LYS A 101 5.55 -0.27 18.38
N ASN A 102 6.47 -0.27 19.34
CA ASN A 102 6.24 -0.98 20.58
C ASN A 102 4.91 -0.45 21.11
N ASP A 103 3.91 -1.32 21.22
CA ASP A 103 2.61 -1.01 21.79
C ASP A 103 2.83 -0.53 23.22
N THR A 104 3.00 0.78 23.37
CA THR A 104 2.98 1.41 24.68
C THR A 104 1.49 1.54 25.00
N PRO A 105 0.98 0.89 26.06
CA PRO A 105 -0.44 0.96 26.38
C PRO A 105 -0.82 2.43 26.55
N ILE A 106 -1.81 2.87 25.79
CA ILE A 106 -2.48 4.15 26.00
C ILE A 106 -3.12 4.04 27.38
N ASN A 107 -2.50 4.67 28.38
CA ASN A 107 -3.12 4.85 29.68
C ASN A 107 -4.31 5.78 29.44
N LYS A 108 -5.52 5.22 29.47
CA LYS A 108 -6.75 6.02 29.60
C LYS A 108 -6.70 6.61 31.01
N ASN A 109 -6.02 7.75 31.14
CA ASN A 109 -6.20 8.56 32.33
C ASN A 109 -7.54 9.27 32.14
N ASP A 110 -8.48 8.85 32.99
CA ASP A 110 -9.64 9.61 33.43
C ASP A 110 -9.29 11.09 33.51
N ASP A 111 -10.05 11.92 32.79
CA ASP A 111 -10.42 13.27 33.22
C ASP A 111 -11.67 13.67 32.42
N THR A 112 -12.81 13.26 32.99
CA THR A 112 -14.16 13.68 32.65
C THR A 112 -14.25 15.22 32.71
N TYR A 113 -14.64 15.86 31.60
CA TYR A 113 -15.03 17.26 31.61
C TYR A 113 -16.37 17.40 32.36
N ASN A 114 -16.32 17.96 33.57
CA ASN A 114 -17.50 18.40 34.30
C ASN A 114 -17.88 19.81 33.81
N GLU A 115 -19.10 19.96 33.28
CA GLU A 115 -19.76 21.26 33.12
C GLU A 115 -20.13 21.79 34.52
N GLU A 116 -19.72 23.01 34.86
CA GLU A 116 -20.55 23.97 35.60
C GLU A 116 -19.88 25.36 35.72
N SER A 117 -20.65 26.39 35.32
CA SER A 117 -20.65 27.80 35.79
C SER A 117 -19.61 28.85 35.31
N GLY A 118 -20.10 29.89 34.61
CA GLY A 118 -19.72 31.32 34.81
C GLY A 118 -18.88 32.04 33.73
N ASP A 119 -19.52 32.93 32.95
CA ASP A 119 -18.99 33.88 31.92
C ASP A 119 -17.90 34.89 32.39
N PRO A 120 -17.28 35.77 31.53
CA PRO A 120 -17.35 35.93 30.06
C PRO A 120 -15.98 36.02 29.32
N ILE A 121 -16.06 35.94 27.99
CA ILE A 121 -14.98 36.07 27.00
C ILE A 121 -14.49 37.53 26.92
N GLN A 122 -13.16 37.78 26.96
CA GLN A 122 -12.59 39.08 26.57
C GLN A 122 -11.41 38.97 25.58
N GLU A 123 -11.57 39.79 24.54
CA GLU A 123 -10.73 40.28 23.44
C GLU A 123 -9.20 40.06 23.39
N ASN A 124 -8.78 39.62 22.20
CA ASN A 124 -7.79 40.26 21.31
C ASN A 124 -6.37 40.52 21.87
N VAL A 125 -5.42 39.65 21.49
CA VAL A 125 -4.01 40.04 21.36
C VAL A 125 -3.47 39.59 20.00
N ASN A 126 -3.25 40.57 19.14
CA ASN A 126 -2.54 40.45 17.87
C ASN A 126 -1.02 40.32 18.09
N THR A 127 -0.40 39.52 17.20
CA THR A 127 1.04 39.44 16.77
C THR A 127 2.08 38.70 17.65
N PRO A 128 3.21 38.19 17.07
CA PRO A 128 3.49 37.63 15.74
C PRO A 128 4.17 36.23 15.75
N ILE A 129 4.25 35.58 14.59
CA ILE A 129 4.76 34.20 14.32
C ILE A 129 6.23 33.98 14.75
N THR A 130 6.52 32.90 15.49
CA THR A 130 7.80 32.17 15.40
C THR A 130 7.67 30.65 15.59
N LYS A 131 7.79 29.94 14.46
CA LYS A 131 8.53 28.68 14.24
C LYS A 131 8.42 27.57 15.30
N ASN A 132 7.56 26.58 15.04
CA ASN A 132 7.92 25.16 15.15
C ASN A 132 6.99 24.32 14.26
N LEU A 133 7.48 23.94 13.08
CA LEU A 133 6.94 22.80 12.34
C LEU A 133 7.08 21.56 13.24
N LYS A 134 5.97 21.01 13.70
CA LYS A 134 5.92 19.62 14.14
C LYS A 134 4.83 18.91 13.35
N GLU A 135 5.32 18.13 12.40
CA GLU A 135 4.57 17.16 11.61
C GLU A 135 3.83 16.18 12.54
N ASN A 136 2.54 15.97 12.32
CA ASN A 136 1.86 14.74 12.73
C ASN A 136 0.91 14.29 11.61
N ASN A 137 1.50 13.63 10.60
CA ASN A 137 0.74 12.79 9.68
C ASN A 137 -0.09 11.79 10.50
N THR A 138 -1.41 11.89 10.43
CA THR A 138 -2.32 10.80 10.80
C THR A 138 -2.05 9.64 9.86
N VAL A 139 -1.28 8.66 10.32
CA VAL A 139 -0.96 7.44 9.58
C VAL A 139 -2.21 6.57 9.56
N PHE A 140 -2.88 6.51 8.41
CA PHE A 140 -3.93 5.55 8.14
C PHE A 140 -3.39 4.12 8.33
N ASN A 141 -4.09 3.37 9.18
CA ASN A 141 -3.89 1.95 9.41
C ASN A 141 -4.47 1.16 8.23
N ASN A 142 -3.64 0.47 7.45
CA ASN A 142 -4.12 -0.70 6.71
C ASN A 142 -3.96 -1.92 7.61
N THR A 143 -4.98 -2.17 8.42
CA THR A 143 -5.11 -3.41 9.18
C THR A 143 -5.36 -4.56 8.20
N ILE A 144 -4.41 -5.50 8.12
CA ILE A 144 -4.61 -6.82 7.55
C ILE A 144 -5.47 -7.61 8.56
N ASN A 145 -6.76 -7.79 8.28
CA ASN A 145 -7.60 -8.75 9.00
C ASN A 145 -7.92 -9.92 8.08
N ASN A 146 -7.06 -10.94 8.12
CA ASN A 146 -7.45 -12.30 7.76
C ASN A 146 -8.17 -12.92 8.96
N THR A 147 -9.49 -13.12 8.89
CA THR A 147 -10.29 -14.30 9.35
C THR A 147 -11.74 -13.94 9.72
N LEU A 148 -12.69 -14.45 8.91
CA LEU A 148 -14.07 -14.94 9.16
C LEU A 148 -14.82 -14.78 7.81
N ASP A 149 -15.42 -15.79 7.18
CA ASP A 149 -16.24 -16.84 7.76
C ASP A 149 -16.13 -18.18 7.01
N ASN A 150 -15.71 -19.18 7.77
CA ASN A 150 -16.02 -20.58 7.56
C ASN A 150 -17.50 -20.79 7.96
N THR A 151 -18.45 -20.30 7.16
CA THR A 151 -19.88 -20.52 7.47
C THR A 151 -20.79 -20.58 6.24
N ILE A 152 -20.35 -21.20 5.14
CA ILE A 152 -21.28 -21.85 4.18
C ILE A 152 -20.66 -23.18 3.72
N SER A 153 -20.34 -24.03 4.69
CA SER A 153 -20.42 -25.49 4.51
C SER A 153 -21.38 -25.99 5.57
N LYS A 154 -22.68 -25.91 5.28
CA LYS A 154 -23.68 -26.75 5.96
C LYS A 154 -24.95 -27.08 5.18
N ASP A 155 -25.18 -26.53 3.97
CA ASP A 155 -26.36 -26.91 3.16
C ASP A 155 -26.04 -27.66 1.86
N ILE A 156 -24.92 -28.38 1.80
CA ILE A 156 -24.73 -29.46 0.80
C ILE A 156 -24.21 -30.72 1.51
N VAL A 157 -24.88 -31.14 2.59
CA VAL A 157 -24.91 -32.55 3.01
C VAL A 157 -26.31 -32.88 3.53
N SER A 158 -27.29 -32.85 2.63
CA SER A 158 -28.39 -33.81 2.67
C SER A 158 -28.55 -34.40 1.27
N ALA A 159 -27.59 -35.25 0.92
CA ALA A 159 -27.80 -36.23 -0.13
C ALA A 159 -28.71 -37.32 0.43
N THR A 160 -29.92 -37.43 -0.12
CA THR A 160 -30.60 -38.70 -0.46
C THR A 160 -31.75 -38.40 -1.40
#